data_AF-A0A6C0IVR9-F1
#
_entry.id   AF-A0A6C0IVR9-F1
#
_cell.length_a   1.000
_cell.length_b   1.000
_cell.length_c   1.000
_cell.angle_alpha   90.00
_cell.angle_beta   90.00
_cell.angle_gamma   90.00
#
_symmetry.space_group_name_H-M   'P 1'
#
loop_
_entity.id
_entity.type
_entity.pdbx_description
1 polymer ?
#
loop_
_entity_poly.entity_id
_entity_poly.type
_entity_poly.pdbx_seq_one_letter_code
_entity_poly.pdbx_strand_id
1 'polypeptide(L)'
;MNTDIKYYLFSKLSEEVLYQHIYPYIYHFQPKDLLCEIKQFLPKKYDLYQVYDIPFDRNVLYYDLLNYVNRRTVSSMQNNEGHENILRRHVMLKDYSAPKLLEFYTQYFSVNKMKNIETKCGVLWGLFTENERVRFIGRRLSFLESHL
;
A
#
# COMPACT_ATOMS: atom_id res chain seq x y z
N MET A 1 -34.42 -18.62 15.75
CA MET A 1 -33.38 -17.59 15.88
C MET A 1 -33.04 -17.11 14.48
N ASN A 2 -33.57 -15.95 14.06
CA ASN A 2 -33.28 -15.35 12.76
C ASN A 2 -31.89 -14.70 12.82
N THR A 3 -30.87 -15.41 12.35
CA THR A 3 -29.61 -14.78 11.96
C THR A 3 -29.76 -14.25 10.54
N ASP A 4 -30.59 -13.22 10.37
CA ASP A 4 -30.60 -12.42 9.15
C ASP A 4 -29.30 -11.63 9.12
N ILE A 5 -28.27 -12.23 8.51
CA ILE A 5 -27.03 -11.51 8.17
C ILE A 5 -27.46 -10.42 7.18
N LYS A 6 -27.67 -9.20 7.68
CA LYS A 6 -27.93 -8.04 6.83
C LYS A 6 -26.67 -7.73 6.05
N TYR A 7 -26.61 -8.22 4.82
CA TYR A 7 -25.54 -7.91 3.89
C TYR A 7 -25.67 -6.47 3.37
N TYR A 8 -25.44 -5.49 4.24
CA TYR A 8 -25.42 -4.06 3.90
C TYR A 8 -24.43 -3.71 2.78
N LEU A 9 -23.42 -4.55 2.55
CA LEU A 9 -22.50 -4.41 1.43
C LEU A 9 -23.16 -4.76 0.07
N PHE A 10 -23.99 -5.81 0.04
CA PHE A 10 -24.64 -6.27 -1.18
C PHE A 10 -25.92 -5.51 -1.49
N SER A 11 -26.54 -4.84 -0.50
CA SER A 11 -27.74 -4.02 -0.71
C SER A 11 -27.51 -2.76 -1.55
N LYS A 12 -26.25 -2.40 -1.82
CA LYS A 12 -25.88 -1.29 -2.72
C LYS A 12 -25.54 -1.74 -4.14
N LEU A 13 -25.49 -3.05 -4.38
CA LEU A 13 -25.20 -3.64 -5.69
C LEU A 13 -26.50 -4.09 -6.34
N SER A 14 -26.60 -3.94 -7.65
CA SER A 14 -27.74 -4.48 -8.40
C SER A 14 -27.66 -6.00 -8.45
N GLU A 15 -28.82 -6.64 -8.55
CA GLU A 15 -28.95 -8.09 -8.59
C GLU A 15 -28.22 -8.67 -9.82
N GLU A 16 -28.25 -7.98 -10.97
CA GLU A 16 -27.42 -8.35 -12.12
C GLU A 16 -25.92 -8.39 -11.79
N VAL A 17 -25.38 -7.40 -11.06
CA VAL A 17 -23.94 -7.37 -10.72
C VAL A 17 -23.60 -8.53 -9.78
N LEU A 18 -24.47 -8.82 -8.81
CA LEU A 18 -24.29 -9.98 -7.94
C LEU A 18 -24.28 -11.28 -8.74
N TYR A 19 -25.26 -11.46 -9.63
CA TYR A 19 -25.44 -12.69 -10.40
C TYR A 19 -24.34 -12.92 -11.45
N GLN A 20 -23.92 -11.86 -12.14
CA GLN A 20 -22.95 -11.97 -13.24
C GLN A 20 -21.49 -11.93 -12.76
N HIS A 21 -21.21 -11.27 -11.64
CA HIS A 21 -19.84 -10.96 -11.26
C HIS A 21 -19.44 -11.40 -9.85
N ILE A 22 -20.38 -11.77 -8.97
CA ILE A 22 -20.05 -12.23 -7.61
C ILE A 22 -20.37 -13.70 -7.43
N TYR A 23 -21.61 -14.11 -7.71
CA TYR A 23 -22.06 -15.49 -7.54
C TYR A 23 -21.25 -16.53 -8.34
N PRO A 24 -20.76 -16.25 -9.56
CA PRO A 24 -19.93 -17.22 -10.26
C PRO A 24 -18.70 -17.63 -9.45
N TYR A 25 -18.08 -16.71 -8.72
CA TYR A 25 -16.93 -16.99 -7.86
C TYR A 25 -17.30 -17.74 -6.56
N ILE A 26 -18.58 -17.83 -6.20
CA ILE A 26 -19.05 -18.63 -5.06
C ILE A 26 -19.26 -20.08 -5.47
N TYR A 27 -19.83 -20.30 -6.66
CA TYR A 27 -20.23 -21.64 -7.12
C TYR A 27 -19.24 -22.31 -8.08
N HIS A 28 -18.37 -21.54 -8.74
CA HIS A 28 -17.37 -22.09 -9.65
C HIS A 28 -16.08 -22.33 -8.89
N PHE A 29 -15.41 -23.44 -9.23
CA PHE A 29 -14.06 -23.69 -8.75
C PHE A 29 -13.16 -22.53 -9.17
N GLN A 30 -12.58 -21.86 -8.18
CA GLN A 30 -11.59 -20.83 -8.40
C GLN A 30 -10.43 -21.42 -9.23
N PRO A 31 -9.84 -20.64 -10.17
CA PRO A 31 -8.68 -21.09 -10.91
C PRO A 31 -7.60 -21.63 -9.97
N LYS A 32 -6.99 -22.76 -10.33
CA LYS A 32 -5.97 -23.40 -9.49
C LYS A 32 -4.80 -22.47 -9.21
N ASP A 33 -4.47 -21.60 -10.15
CA ASP A 33 -3.42 -20.60 -10.02
C ASP A 33 -3.79 -19.55 -8.97
N LEU A 34 -5.02 -19.04 -8.99
CA LEU A 34 -5.53 -18.11 -7.96
C LEU A 34 -5.56 -18.76 -6.58
N LEU A 35 -6.00 -20.01 -6.48
CA LEU A 35 -5.95 -20.76 -5.22
C LEU A 35 -4.51 -21.01 -4.75
N CYS A 36 -3.58 -21.22 -5.69
CA CYS A 36 -2.16 -21.36 -5.39
C CYS A 36 -1.61 -20.05 -4.85
N GLU A 37 -1.89 -18.91 -5.48
CA GLU A 37 -1.52 -17.58 -4.99
C GLU A 37 -2.11 -17.27 -3.61
N ILE A 38 -3.39 -17.58 -3.38
CA ILE A 38 -4.03 -17.42 -2.07
C ILE A 38 -3.37 -18.30 -1.01
N LYS A 39 -2.96 -19.54 -1.35
CA LYS A 39 -2.25 -20.44 -0.42
C LYS A 39 -0.80 -20.05 -0.22
N GLN A 40 -0.16 -19.49 -1.24
CA GLN A 40 1.18 -18.92 -1.21
C GLN A 40 1.20 -17.55 -0.54
N PHE A 41 0.02 -16.96 -0.29
CA PHE A 41 -0.13 -15.79 0.53
C PHE A 41 0.39 -16.12 1.93
N LEU A 42 1.64 -15.72 2.16
CA LEU A 42 2.37 -16.03 3.37
C LEU A 42 1.56 -15.60 4.60
N PRO A 43 1.30 -16.52 5.56
CA PRO A 43 0.74 -16.16 6.87
C PRO A 43 1.61 -15.16 7.63
N LYS A 44 2.88 -15.03 7.24
CA LYS A 44 3.87 -14.09 7.79
C LYS A 44 3.90 -12.74 7.06
N LYS A 45 2.82 -12.33 6.39
CA LYS A 45 2.64 -10.90 6.11
C LYS A 45 2.28 -10.23 7.43
N TYR A 46 3.30 -9.79 8.16
CA TYR A 46 3.09 -8.86 9.25
C TYR A 46 2.34 -7.66 8.68
N ASP A 47 1.21 -7.32 9.28
CA ASP A 47 0.48 -6.14 8.87
C ASP A 47 1.34 -4.91 9.18
N LEU A 48 1.38 -3.94 8.26
CA LEU A 48 2.10 -2.69 8.43
C LEU A 48 1.76 -2.05 9.79
N TYR A 49 0.48 -2.11 10.16
CA TYR A 49 -0.04 -1.54 11.39
C TYR A 49 0.37 -2.34 12.64
N GLN A 50 0.59 -3.64 12.50
CA GLN A 50 1.06 -4.50 13.59
C GLN A 50 2.54 -4.25 13.92
N VAL A 51 3.36 -3.94 12.91
CA VAL A 51 4.80 -3.66 13.10
C VAL A 51 5.06 -2.28 13.71
N TYR A 52 4.15 -1.33 13.46
CA TYR A 52 4.28 0.08 13.87
C TYR A 52 3.39 0.46 15.06
N ASP A 53 2.84 -0.51 15.81
CA ASP A 53 1.98 -0.31 17.00
C ASP A 53 1.07 0.95 16.91
N ILE A 54 0.33 1.06 15.81
CA ILE A 54 -0.47 2.25 15.50
C ILE A 54 -1.69 2.23 16.44
N PRO A 55 -1.82 3.23 17.33
CA PRO A 55 -1.77 4.66 16.97
C PRO A 55 -0.54 5.47 17.39
N PHE A 56 0.40 4.93 18.17
CA PHE A 56 1.49 5.73 18.76
C PHE A 56 2.55 6.18 17.74
N ASP A 57 2.84 5.36 16.74
CA ASP A 57 4.02 5.51 15.88
C ASP A 57 3.70 5.96 14.44
N ARG A 58 2.58 6.68 14.23
CA ARG A 58 2.15 7.15 12.88
C ARG A 58 3.18 8.06 12.21
N ASN A 59 3.83 8.92 12.99
CA ASN A 59 4.89 9.78 12.50
C ASN A 59 6.12 8.96 12.12
N VAL A 60 6.47 7.95 12.92
CA VAL A 60 7.59 7.04 12.67
C VAL A 60 7.34 6.26 11.38
N LEU A 61 6.15 5.69 11.20
CA LEU A 61 5.75 5.03 9.96
C LEU A 61 5.89 5.98 8.76
N TYR A 62 5.40 7.21 8.88
CA TYR A 62 5.49 8.19 7.81
C TYR A 62 6.94 8.53 7.45
N TYR A 63 7.78 8.76 8.46
CA TYR A 63 9.21 9.00 8.27
C TYR A 63 9.90 7.80 7.64
N ASP A 64 9.60 6.58 8.08
CA ASP A 64 10.21 5.37 7.53
C ASP A 64 9.78 5.12 6.10
N LEU A 65 8.50 5.32 5.77
CA LEU A 65 7.98 5.24 4.40
C LEU A 65 8.65 6.29 3.51
N LEU A 66 8.70 7.55 3.96
CA LEU A 66 9.39 8.61 3.25
C LEU A 66 10.87 8.29 3.08
N ASN A 67 11.56 7.78 4.10
CA ASN A 67 12.97 7.41 4.01
C ASN A 67 13.18 6.23 3.08
N TYR A 68 12.28 5.25 3.05
CA TYR A 68 12.38 4.12 2.14
C TYR A 68 12.20 4.55 0.68
N VAL A 69 11.27 5.48 0.44
CA VAL A 69 11.06 6.13 -0.87
C VAL A 69 12.24 7.03 -1.23
N ASN A 70 12.70 7.86 -0.29
CA ASN A 70 13.76 8.86 -0.46
C ASN A 70 15.17 8.27 -0.39
N ARG A 71 15.37 7.01 0.03
CA ARG A 71 16.64 6.28 -0.20
C ARG A 71 16.86 5.98 -1.68
N ARG A 72 15.79 6.03 -2.48
CA ARG A 72 15.88 6.11 -3.94
C ARG A 72 15.99 7.56 -4.45
N THR A 73 16.16 8.50 -3.53
CA THR A 73 16.44 9.94 -3.61
C THR A 73 15.60 10.87 -4.49
N VAL A 74 15.15 11.95 -3.85
CA VAL A 74 14.75 13.21 -4.49
C VAL A 74 15.92 13.83 -5.29
N SER A 75 17.18 13.47 -4.97
CA SER A 75 18.35 13.75 -5.82
C SER A 75 18.52 12.80 -7.01
N SER A 76 17.90 11.60 -7.02
CA SER A 76 17.84 10.75 -8.22
C SER A 76 16.76 11.18 -9.20
N MET A 77 15.79 12.01 -8.77
CA MET A 77 14.79 12.61 -9.67
C MET A 77 15.44 13.38 -10.84
N GLN A 78 16.72 13.72 -10.71
CA GLN A 78 17.47 14.43 -11.74
C GLN A 78 18.43 13.55 -12.55
N ASN A 79 18.88 12.35 -12.12
CA ASN A 79 20.08 11.75 -12.74
C ASN A 79 20.26 10.21 -12.80
N ASN A 80 19.32 9.35 -12.37
CA ASN A 80 19.55 7.89 -12.48
C ASN A 80 18.54 7.21 -13.41
N GLU A 81 18.99 6.88 -14.64
CA GLU A 81 18.24 6.15 -15.67
C GLU A 81 17.74 4.74 -15.25
N GLY A 82 18.12 4.24 -14.06
CA GLY A 82 17.73 2.91 -13.56
C GLY A 82 16.75 2.89 -12.39
N HIS A 83 16.39 4.04 -11.79
CA HIS A 83 15.51 4.08 -10.61
C HIS A 83 14.23 4.86 -10.88
N GLU A 84 13.14 4.15 -11.17
CA GLU A 84 11.83 4.76 -11.36
C GLU A 84 11.34 5.38 -10.04
N ASN A 85 10.94 6.66 -10.12
CA ASN A 85 10.34 7.39 -9.00
C ASN A 85 9.02 6.72 -8.61
N ILE A 86 8.89 6.32 -7.34
CA ILE A 86 7.71 5.59 -6.86
C ILE A 86 6.40 6.33 -7.08
N LEU A 87 6.43 7.67 -7.07
CA LEU A 87 5.25 8.49 -7.32
C LEU A 87 4.71 8.29 -8.74
N ARG A 88 5.56 7.99 -9.73
CA ARG A 88 5.14 7.72 -11.13
C ARG A 88 4.30 6.45 -11.26
N ARG A 89 4.32 5.57 -10.26
CA ARG A 89 3.41 4.42 -10.22
C ARG A 89 1.96 4.82 -9.97
N HIS A 90 1.74 6.01 -9.43
CA HIS A 90 0.41 6.58 -9.35
C HIS A 90 -0.07 6.99 -10.75
N VAL A 91 -1.24 6.52 -11.17
CA VAL A 91 -1.78 6.75 -12.53
C VAL A 91 -1.77 8.23 -12.92
N MET A 92 -2.12 9.13 -11.99
CA MET A 92 -2.12 10.58 -12.26
C MET A 92 -0.73 11.20 -12.42
N LEU A 93 0.32 10.59 -11.85
CA LEU A 93 1.67 11.17 -11.78
C LEU A 93 2.64 10.52 -12.77
N LYS A 94 2.21 9.44 -13.44
CA LYS A 94 3.01 8.66 -14.38
C LYS A 94 3.72 9.54 -15.41
N ASP A 95 2.98 10.47 -15.99
CA ASP A 95 3.44 11.31 -17.11
C ASP A 95 3.92 12.70 -16.66
N TYR A 96 4.05 12.94 -15.35
CA TYR A 96 4.53 14.24 -14.87
C TYR A 96 6.00 14.43 -15.25
N SER A 97 6.37 15.62 -15.69
CA SER A 97 7.79 16.00 -15.79
C SER A 97 8.45 15.98 -14.40
N ALA A 98 9.76 15.73 -14.30
CA ALA A 98 10.46 15.73 -13.01
C ALA A 98 10.22 17.01 -12.16
N PRO A 99 10.22 18.24 -12.72
CA PRO A 99 9.89 19.45 -11.97
C PRO A 99 8.48 19.45 -11.38
N LYS A 100 7.47 19.05 -12.16
CA LYS A 100 6.07 18.92 -11.69
C LYS A 100 5.93 17.87 -10.59
N LEU A 101 6.68 16.78 -10.67
CA LEU A 101 6.70 15.73 -9.64
C LEU A 101 7.32 16.25 -8.33
N LEU A 102 8.38 17.04 -8.43
CA LEU A 102 9.02 17.68 -7.27
C LEU A 102 8.09 18.72 -6.62
N GLU A 103 7.39 19.52 -7.43
CA GLU A 103 6.38 20.46 -6.95
C GLU A 103 5.26 19.72 -6.20
N PHE A 104 4.71 18.67 -6.79
CA PHE A 104 3.70 17.82 -6.16
C PHE A 104 4.20 17.22 -4.84
N TYR A 105 5.41 16.64 -4.83
CA TYR A 105 6.02 16.11 -3.60
C TYR A 105 6.15 17.20 -2.52
N THR A 106 6.66 18.37 -2.88
CA THR A 106 6.84 19.49 -1.94
C THR A 106 5.50 19.98 -1.39
N GLN A 107 4.47 19.99 -2.25
CA GLN A 107 3.14 20.45 -1.87
C GLN A 107 2.40 19.47 -0.95
N TYR A 108 2.56 18.17 -1.14
CA TYR A 108 1.73 17.16 -0.46
C TYR A 108 2.50 16.25 0.51
N PHE A 109 3.77 15.97 0.27
CA PHE A 109 4.57 14.99 1.02
C PHE A 109 5.76 15.57 1.78
N SER A 110 6.06 16.86 1.63
CA SER A 110 7.10 17.52 2.43
C SER A 110 6.90 17.29 3.92
N VAL A 111 8.00 17.01 4.63
CA VAL A 111 8.06 16.74 6.08
C VAL A 111 7.43 17.87 6.89
N ASN A 112 7.51 19.11 6.39
CA ASN A 112 6.92 20.29 7.04
C ASN A 112 5.37 20.31 6.98
N LYS A 113 4.74 19.37 6.27
CA LYS A 113 3.28 19.29 6.11
C LYS A 113 2.72 18.05 6.81
N MET A 114 2.75 18.03 8.13
CA MET A 114 2.27 16.92 8.99
C MET A 114 0.74 16.76 9.09
N LYS A 115 -0.04 17.25 8.13
CA LYS A 115 -1.50 17.05 8.08
C LYS A 115 -1.83 15.75 7.32
N ASN A 116 -2.89 15.04 7.74
CA ASN A 116 -3.42 13.84 7.07
C ASN A 116 -2.38 12.71 6.88
N ILE A 117 -1.54 12.49 7.89
CA ILE A 117 -0.42 11.53 7.85
C ILE A 117 -0.89 10.12 7.47
N GLU A 118 -2.02 9.69 8.02
CA GLU A 118 -2.58 8.36 7.73
C GLU A 118 -2.90 8.17 6.24
N THR A 119 -3.55 9.16 5.63
CA THR A 119 -3.81 9.15 4.18
C THR A 119 -2.51 9.10 3.39
N LYS A 120 -1.48 9.85 3.81
CA LYS A 120 -0.19 9.84 3.13
C LYS A 120 0.53 8.52 3.26
N CYS A 121 0.52 7.91 4.44
CA CYS A 121 1.04 6.56 4.65
C CYS A 121 0.31 5.56 3.76
N GLY A 122 -1.03 5.62 3.70
CA GLY A 122 -1.84 4.76 2.83
C GLY A 122 -1.49 4.92 1.35
N VAL A 123 -1.33 6.17 0.87
CA VAL A 123 -0.90 6.45 -0.51
C VAL A 123 0.48 5.87 -0.76
N LEU A 124 1.48 6.19 0.07
CA LEU A 124 2.86 5.70 -0.11
C LEU A 124 2.93 4.18 -0.08
N TRP A 125 2.24 3.54 0.87
CA TRP A 125 2.14 2.08 0.98
C TRP A 125 1.49 1.44 -0.24
N GLY A 126 0.44 2.07 -0.77
CA GLY A 126 -0.26 1.65 -1.98
C GLY A 126 0.65 1.61 -3.21
N LEU A 127 1.65 2.49 -3.29
CA LEU A 127 2.59 2.56 -4.41
C LEU A 127 3.70 1.49 -4.37
N PHE A 128 3.86 0.78 -3.25
CA PHE A 128 4.86 -0.27 -3.12
C PHE A 128 4.37 -1.54 -3.83
N THR A 129 5.28 -2.19 -4.55
CA THR A 129 5.08 -3.58 -4.99
C THR A 129 5.08 -4.51 -3.79
N GLU A 130 4.55 -5.72 -3.95
CA GLU A 130 4.55 -6.74 -2.90
C GLU A 130 5.96 -7.01 -2.33
N ASN A 131 6.95 -7.18 -3.21
CA ASN A 131 8.34 -7.41 -2.82
C ASN A 131 8.91 -6.23 -2.01
N GLU A 132 8.54 -5.00 -2.35
CA GLU A 132 8.99 -3.83 -1.59
C GLU A 132 8.32 -3.72 -0.23
N ARG A 133 7.04 -4.09 -0.11
CA ARG A 133 6.33 -4.17 1.17
C ARG A 133 6.99 -5.19 2.10
N VAL A 134 7.29 -6.39 1.60
CA VAL A 134 7.98 -7.44 2.35
C VAL A 134 9.35 -6.96 2.82
N ARG A 135 10.15 -6.35 1.93
CA ARG A 135 11.48 -5.81 2.28
C ARG A 135 11.40 -4.66 3.29
N PHE A 136 10.39 -3.79 3.17
CA PHE A 136 10.17 -2.69 4.10
C PHE A 136 9.88 -3.20 5.51
N ILE A 137 8.90 -4.09 5.64
CA ILE A 137 8.53 -4.74 6.90
C ILE A 137 9.71 -5.49 7.50
N GLY A 138 10.40 -6.31 6.69
CA GLY A 138 11.54 -7.10 7.16
C GLY A 138 12.67 -6.24 7.73
N ARG A 139 12.94 -5.08 7.12
CA ARG A 139 13.92 -4.12 7.66
C ARG A 139 13.52 -3.57 9.02
N ARG A 140 12.23 -3.25 9.21
CA ARG A 140 11.73 -2.74 10.49
C ARG A 140 11.77 -3.80 11.58
N LEU A 141 11.37 -5.04 11.27
CA LEU A 141 11.43 -6.15 12.23
C LEU A 141 12.87 -6.44 12.66
N SER A 142 13.80 -6.53 11.71
CA SER A 142 15.23 -6.73 12.02
C SER A 142 15.81 -5.61 12.90
N PHE A 143 15.36 -4.37 12.69
CA PHE A 143 15.73 -3.25 13.54
C PHE A 143 15.16 -3.38 14.96
N LEU A 144 13.90 -3.81 15.12
CA LEU A 144 13.30 -4.03 16.44
C LEU A 144 14.00 -5.17 17.18
N GLU A 145 14.31 -6.27 16.48
CA GLU A 145 15.03 -7.41 17.05
C GLU A 145 16.45 -7.07 17.51
N SER A 146 17.14 -6.11 16.86
CA SER A 146 18.48 -5.70 17.26
C SER A 146 18.52 -4.77 18.49
N HIS A 147 17.36 -4.31 18.98
CA HIS A 147 17.23 -3.42 20.13
C HIS A 147 16.53 -4.09 21.33
N LEU A 148 16.29 -5.40 21.24
CA LEU A 148 15.85 -6.27 22.33
C LEU A 148 17.06 -7.00 22.94
#